data_AF-A0A8C4YCS0-F1
#
_entry.id   AF-A0A8C4YCS0-F1
#
_cell.length_a   1.000
_cell.length_b   1.000
_cell.length_c   1.000
_cell.angle_alpha   90.00
_cell.angle_beta   90.00
_cell.angle_gamma   90.00
#
_symmetry.space_group_name_H-M   'P 1'
#
loop_
_entity.id
_entity.type
_entity.pdbx_description
1 polymer ?
#
loop_
_entity_poly.entity_id
_entity_poly.type
_entity_poly.pdbx_seq_one_letter_code
_entity_poly.pdbx_strand_id
1 'polypeptide(L)'
;CSSFPTPGLPTHTRNLPPHTTQPRPGPDSPSPLQLAHRPHLHPRFRVNFSCGPAKGADIALHFNPRFDSGDKIVFNSFQHGKWAKEEYKHEMPFRKGQHFEMVFSITPEGYRIMVNGAPCYEFRHRIPPERVQVVDVDGDLELQSLNVMGGGTMGGGVSDWGVGGRTVPYVANFPGGLTSKKTVVVKGFVPQGAKSFCINFKMGYSKDIALHINPRLNERVVVRNSLLNGQWGAEERALPQNPFQPGQYFDLSIRCGNGRFKVFANGQPLFDYNHRFREFQKIDTLEINGDVVLSYVQF
;
A
#
# COMPACT_ATOMS: atom_id res chain seq x y z
N CYS A 1 11.54 -36.10 25.08
CA CYS A 1 12.62 -35.10 24.91
C CYS A 1 12.13 -33.97 24.02
N SER A 2 11.95 -32.81 24.65
CA SER A 2 12.05 -31.44 24.14
C SER A 2 11.54 -31.10 22.73
N SER A 3 10.35 -30.51 22.72
CA SER A 3 9.81 -29.54 21.77
C SER A 3 10.63 -28.23 21.74
N PHE A 4 10.66 -27.57 20.58
CA PHE A 4 10.95 -26.14 20.47
C PHE A 4 9.82 -25.42 19.71
N PRO A 5 9.43 -24.20 20.09
CA PRO A 5 8.18 -23.58 19.68
C PRO A 5 8.33 -22.64 18.49
N THR A 6 7.27 -22.58 17.68
CA THR A 6 6.99 -21.57 16.67
C THR A 6 6.64 -20.23 17.33
N PRO A 7 7.24 -19.08 16.94
CA PRO A 7 6.70 -17.78 17.30
C PRO A 7 5.60 -17.41 16.30
N GLY A 8 4.36 -17.38 16.77
CA GLY A 8 3.27 -16.70 16.07
C GLY A 8 3.49 -15.19 16.05
N LEU A 9 3.35 -14.57 14.89
CA LEU A 9 3.27 -13.11 14.77
C LEU A 9 1.86 -12.65 15.19
N PRO A 10 1.71 -11.73 16.15
CA PRO A 10 0.41 -11.16 16.49
C PRO A 10 -0.02 -10.18 15.40
N THR A 11 -1.20 -10.42 14.82
CA THR A 11 -1.96 -9.43 14.05
C THR A 11 -2.64 -8.47 15.04
N HIS A 12 -1.98 -7.36 15.35
CA HIS A 12 -2.63 -6.21 15.98
C HIS A 12 -2.23 -4.94 15.24
N THR A 13 -3.14 -4.47 14.38
CA THR A 13 -3.22 -3.07 13.96
C THR A 13 -3.56 -2.22 15.18
N ARG A 14 -2.55 -1.62 15.80
CA ARG A 14 -2.73 -0.43 16.65
C ARG A 14 -2.35 0.78 15.82
N ASN A 15 -3.24 1.76 15.74
CA ASN A 15 -2.87 3.12 15.36
C ASN A 15 -1.74 3.56 16.29
N LEU A 16 -0.54 3.78 15.76
CA LEU A 16 0.63 4.26 16.52
C LEU A 16 0.82 5.75 16.22
N PRO A 17 0.73 6.64 17.22
CA PRO A 17 1.22 8.01 17.09
C PRO A 17 2.76 8.05 17.21
N PRO A 18 3.41 9.13 16.76
CA PRO A 18 4.87 9.24 16.81
C PRO A 18 5.34 9.32 18.27
N HIS A 19 6.25 8.39 18.62
CA HIS A 19 6.85 8.14 19.94
C HIS A 19 5.96 7.41 20.98
N THR A 20 6.42 6.24 21.46
CA THR A 20 5.79 5.55 22.61
C THR A 20 6.81 5.16 23.68
N THR A 21 6.62 5.69 24.91
CA THR A 21 7.01 5.09 26.21
C THR A 21 5.98 5.60 27.24
N GLN A 22 5.45 4.74 28.12
CA GLN A 22 4.40 5.12 29.10
C GLN A 22 4.60 4.40 30.45
N PRO A 23 4.40 5.15 31.56
CA PRO A 23 3.45 4.71 32.61
C PRO A 23 2.46 5.81 33.06
N ARG A 24 1.34 5.38 33.67
CA ARG A 24 0.13 6.17 34.06
C ARG A 24 0.36 7.27 35.12
N PRO A 25 -0.47 8.34 35.11
CA PRO A 25 -1.38 8.58 36.26
C PRO A 25 -2.80 9.10 35.90
N GLY A 26 -3.67 9.15 36.91
CA GLY A 26 -5.14 9.33 36.87
C GLY A 26 -5.70 10.76 36.78
N PRO A 27 -6.98 10.98 37.22
CA PRO A 27 -7.88 12.00 36.67
C PRO A 27 -7.79 13.36 37.38
N ASP A 28 -7.91 14.46 36.61
CA ASP A 28 -8.72 15.67 36.91
C ASP A 28 -8.52 16.74 35.80
N SER A 29 -9.60 17.45 35.45
CA SER A 29 -9.71 18.43 34.35
C SER A 29 -9.58 19.88 34.87
N PRO A 30 -9.75 20.98 34.07
CA PRO A 30 -9.18 21.35 32.76
C PRO A 30 -8.51 22.76 32.78
N SER A 31 -7.68 23.11 31.78
CA SER A 31 -7.35 24.51 31.42
C SER A 31 -6.68 24.59 30.03
N PRO A 32 -6.79 25.71 29.30
CA PRO A 32 -6.74 25.76 27.84
C PRO A 32 -5.29 25.72 27.33
N LEU A 33 -4.98 24.77 26.45
CA LEU A 33 -3.71 24.77 25.73
C LEU A 33 -3.92 25.38 24.34
N GLN A 34 -3.60 26.68 24.27
CA GLN A 34 -3.31 27.40 23.04
C GLN A 34 -2.07 26.75 22.41
N LEU A 35 -2.24 25.95 21.36
CA LEU A 35 -1.11 25.47 20.56
C LEU A 35 -0.82 26.50 19.48
N ALA A 36 0.14 27.37 19.80
CA ALA A 36 0.85 28.17 18.83
C ALA A 36 1.40 27.25 17.71
N HIS A 37 1.31 27.73 16.47
CA HIS A 37 1.99 27.16 15.30
C HIS A 37 3.45 26.87 15.66
N ARG A 38 3.83 25.59 15.76
CA ARG A 38 5.25 25.22 15.67
C ARG A 38 5.60 25.29 14.18
N PRO A 39 6.52 26.16 13.74
CA PRO A 39 7.11 26.00 12.43
C PRO A 39 7.74 24.60 12.42
N HIS A 40 7.38 23.75 11.46
CA HIS A 40 7.94 22.40 11.36
C HIS A 40 9.47 22.52 11.30
N LEU A 41 10.16 22.18 12.40
CA LEU A 41 11.56 22.55 12.64
C LEU A 41 12.56 21.80 11.74
N HIS A 42 12.12 20.75 11.02
CA HIS A 42 12.96 19.99 10.10
C HIS A 42 12.11 19.43 8.96
N PRO A 43 12.11 20.03 7.76
CA PRO A 43 11.34 19.54 6.64
C PRO A 43 12.08 18.36 6.01
N ARG A 44 12.10 17.21 6.71
CA ARG A 44 12.76 15.98 6.28
C ARG A 44 12.09 14.78 6.93
N PHE A 45 12.14 13.66 6.24
CA PHE A 45 11.83 12.35 6.80
C PHE A 45 12.96 11.38 6.49
N ARG A 46 12.99 10.24 7.18
CA ARG A 46 13.97 9.18 6.93
C ARG A 46 13.34 7.81 6.96
N VAL A 47 13.94 6.90 6.21
CA VAL A 47 13.71 5.46 6.29
C VAL A 47 15.06 4.79 6.53
N ASN A 48 15.18 4.04 7.61
CA ASN A 48 16.39 3.34 8.03
C ASN A 48 16.18 1.83 7.96
N PHE A 49 17.05 1.13 7.25
CA PHE A 49 17.17 -0.33 7.30
C PHE A 49 18.22 -0.67 8.36
N SER A 50 17.76 -0.89 9.59
CA SER A 50 18.61 -1.03 10.79
C SER A 50 18.92 -2.49 11.09
N CYS A 51 20.16 -2.76 11.52
CA CYS A 51 20.63 -4.10 11.86
C CYS A 51 20.23 -4.58 13.27
N GLY A 52 19.40 -3.79 13.96
CA GLY A 52 18.85 -4.11 15.27
C GLY A 52 17.91 -3.01 15.75
N PRO A 53 17.08 -3.30 16.76
CA PRO A 53 16.09 -2.35 17.30
C PRO A 53 16.69 -1.32 18.27
N ALA A 54 17.93 -1.53 18.73
CA ALA A 54 18.56 -0.66 19.71
C ALA A 54 19.03 0.67 19.10
N LYS A 55 18.94 1.75 19.86
CA LYS A 55 19.48 3.05 19.46
C LYS A 55 20.99 2.93 19.20
N GLY A 56 21.44 3.38 18.03
CA GLY A 56 22.84 3.29 17.64
C GLY A 56 23.24 1.96 17.00
N ALA A 57 22.30 1.06 16.74
CA ALA A 57 22.55 -0.09 15.87
C ALA A 57 23.04 0.37 14.48
N ASP A 58 23.81 -0.50 13.82
CA ASP A 58 24.26 -0.25 12.45
C ASP A 58 23.06 -0.04 11.52
N ILE A 59 23.16 0.92 10.60
CA ILE A 59 22.15 1.22 9.59
C ILE A 59 22.72 0.83 8.23
N ALA A 60 22.14 -0.19 7.61
CA ALA A 60 22.56 -0.67 6.29
C ALA A 60 22.23 0.34 5.19
N LEU A 61 21.03 0.90 5.23
CA LEU A 61 20.58 1.99 4.36
C LEU A 61 19.89 3.06 5.18
N HIS A 62 20.41 4.28 5.14
CA HIS A 62 19.76 5.50 5.58
C HIS A 62 19.27 6.25 4.35
N PHE A 63 17.96 6.32 4.15
CA PHE A 63 17.32 7.11 3.11
C PHE A 63 16.72 8.37 3.73
N ASN A 64 17.18 9.56 3.35
CA ASN A 64 16.76 10.80 4.01
C ASN A 64 16.53 11.95 3.03
N PRO A 65 15.29 12.11 2.52
CA PRO A 65 14.86 13.30 1.80
C PRO A 65 14.86 14.52 2.72
N ARG A 66 15.52 15.59 2.30
CA ARG A 66 15.62 16.88 2.98
C ARG A 66 15.07 17.96 2.06
N PHE A 67 14.12 18.74 2.56
CA PHE A 67 13.47 19.82 1.84
C PHE A 67 13.96 21.20 2.32
N ASP A 68 15.28 21.39 2.28
CA ASP A 68 16.01 22.59 2.71
C ASP A 68 16.53 23.40 1.50
N SER A 69 17.37 24.42 1.71
CA SER A 69 17.97 25.19 0.60
C SER A 69 18.91 24.29 -0.22
N GLY A 70 18.36 23.69 -1.27
CA GLY A 70 19.02 22.66 -2.07
C GLY A 70 18.45 21.27 -1.79
N ASP A 71 17.13 21.13 -1.94
CA ASP A 71 16.37 19.88 -1.87
C ASP A 71 17.20 18.71 -2.41
N LYS A 72 17.30 17.67 -1.60
CA LYS A 72 18.12 16.50 -1.90
C LYS A 72 17.67 15.29 -1.10
N ILE A 73 17.96 14.12 -1.65
CA ILE A 73 17.90 12.87 -0.91
C ILE A 73 19.32 12.49 -0.53
N VAL A 74 19.55 12.28 0.76
CA VAL A 74 20.81 11.76 1.28
C VAL A 74 20.69 10.25 1.51
N PHE A 75 21.70 9.53 1.04
CA PHE A 75 21.86 8.09 1.25
C PHE A 75 23.16 7.84 2.01
N ASN A 76 23.12 6.97 3.00
CA ASN A 76 24.34 6.57 3.73
C ASN A 76 24.17 5.23 4.45
N SER A 77 25.24 4.76 5.08
CA SER A 77 25.20 3.70 6.09
C SER A 77 25.86 4.19 7.37
N PHE A 78 25.40 3.67 8.50
CA PHE A 78 25.98 3.90 9.82
C PHE A 78 26.58 2.60 10.32
N GLN A 79 27.88 2.57 10.61
CA GLN A 79 28.60 1.36 11.02
C GLN A 79 29.51 1.68 12.19
N HIS A 80 29.49 0.86 13.23
CA HIS A 80 30.39 0.99 14.39
C HIS A 80 30.38 2.40 15.01
N GLY A 81 29.19 3.00 15.12
CA GLY A 81 29.03 4.32 15.72
C GLY A 81 29.36 5.51 14.80
N LYS A 82 29.64 5.31 13.51
CA LYS A 82 30.02 6.38 12.57
C LYS A 82 29.25 6.30 11.25
N TRP A 83 28.95 7.47 10.69
CA TRP A 83 28.43 7.59 9.32
C TRP A 83 29.55 7.35 8.30
N ALA A 84 29.23 6.60 7.24
CA ALA A 84 30.11 6.42 6.09
C ALA A 84 30.04 7.65 5.15
N LYS A 85 30.61 7.52 3.94
CA LYS A 85 30.55 8.58 2.91
C LYS A 85 29.11 8.79 2.43
N GLU A 86 28.60 10.02 2.53
CA GLU A 86 27.27 10.35 1.99
C GLU A 86 27.25 10.21 0.46
N GLU A 87 26.12 9.70 -0.04
CA GLU A 87 25.68 9.82 -1.42
C GLU A 87 24.47 10.75 -1.47
N TYR A 88 24.30 11.50 -2.57
CA TYR A 88 23.21 12.46 -2.69
C TYR A 88 22.59 12.44 -4.09
N LYS A 89 21.27 12.64 -4.13
CA LYS A 89 20.49 12.89 -5.34
C LYS A 89 19.79 14.24 -5.18
N HIS A 90 20.02 15.16 -6.12
CA HIS A 90 19.39 16.49 -6.11
C HIS A 90 18.02 16.54 -6.79
N GLU A 91 17.72 15.57 -7.64
CA GLU A 91 16.37 15.41 -8.20
C GLU A 91 15.43 14.92 -7.10
N MET A 92 14.52 15.80 -6.68
CA MET A 92 13.57 15.55 -5.59
C MET A 92 12.23 15.02 -6.15
N PRO A 93 11.91 13.72 -5.99
CA PRO A 93 10.66 13.14 -6.47
C PRO A 93 9.47 13.41 -5.52
N PHE A 94 9.74 13.97 -4.33
CA PHE A 94 8.75 14.27 -3.32
C PHE A 94 8.32 15.73 -3.38
N ARG A 95 7.05 16.01 -3.07
CA ARG A 95 6.54 17.38 -2.89
C ARG A 95 5.85 17.49 -1.55
N LYS A 96 6.05 18.61 -0.85
CA LYS A 96 5.41 18.88 0.45
C LYS A 96 3.89 18.78 0.32
N GLY A 97 3.26 18.05 1.23
CA GLY A 97 1.80 17.82 1.24
C GLY A 97 1.28 16.85 0.16
N GLN A 98 2.14 16.28 -0.68
CA GLN A 98 1.73 15.32 -1.70
C GLN A 98 2.00 13.89 -1.23
N HIS A 99 1.02 13.01 -1.40
CA HIS A 99 1.20 11.59 -1.20
C HIS A 99 2.20 11.01 -2.22
N PHE A 100 2.92 9.99 -1.79
CA PHE A 100 3.82 9.25 -2.65
C PHE A 100 3.81 7.76 -2.30
N GLU A 101 4.15 6.94 -3.28
CA GLU A 101 4.54 5.54 -3.07
C GLU A 101 6.06 5.45 -3.08
N MET A 102 6.62 4.63 -2.18
CA MET A 102 8.03 4.31 -2.20
C MET A 102 8.23 2.81 -2.02
N VAL A 103 9.03 2.20 -2.89
CA VAL A 103 9.34 0.78 -2.86
C VAL A 103 10.85 0.61 -2.77
N PHE A 104 11.29 -0.18 -1.80
CA PHE A 104 12.67 -0.64 -1.68
C PHE A 104 12.73 -2.11 -2.09
N SER A 105 13.45 -2.40 -3.17
CA SER A 105 13.76 -3.76 -3.60
C SER A 105 15.19 -4.10 -3.20
N ILE A 106 15.35 -5.15 -2.41
CA ILE A 106 16.66 -5.68 -2.02
C ILE A 106 17.11 -6.64 -3.13
N THR A 107 18.17 -6.28 -3.85
CA THR A 107 18.80 -7.12 -4.88
C THR A 107 20.16 -7.62 -4.37
N PRO A 108 20.82 -8.56 -5.07
CA PRO A 108 22.19 -8.96 -4.72
C PRO A 108 23.19 -7.79 -4.74
N GLU A 109 22.98 -6.78 -5.57
CA GLU A 109 23.90 -5.64 -5.76
C GLU A 109 23.64 -4.49 -4.77
N GLY A 110 22.40 -4.30 -4.33
CA GLY A 110 22.03 -3.16 -3.50
C GLY A 110 20.53 -3.04 -3.20
N TYR A 111 20.15 -1.84 -2.79
CA TYR A 111 18.76 -1.41 -2.62
C TYR A 111 18.36 -0.59 -3.84
N ARG A 112 17.42 -1.10 -4.64
CA ARG A 112 16.75 -0.33 -5.69
C ARG A 112 15.56 0.40 -5.08
N ILE A 113 15.48 1.70 -5.34
CA ILE A 113 14.49 2.59 -4.74
C ILE A 113 13.64 3.14 -5.86
N MET A 114 12.34 2.92 -5.78
CA MET A 114 11.35 3.51 -6.68
C MET A 114 10.47 4.47 -5.91
N VAL A 115 10.12 5.58 -6.55
CA VAL A 115 9.16 6.55 -6.01
C VAL A 115 8.09 6.78 -7.07
N ASN A 116 6.82 6.61 -6.70
CA ASN A 116 5.67 6.74 -7.60
C ASN A 116 5.80 5.90 -8.88
N GLY A 117 6.25 4.65 -8.75
CA GLY A 117 6.45 3.72 -9.87
C GLY A 117 7.67 4.01 -10.77
N ALA A 118 8.40 5.12 -10.55
CA ALA A 118 9.59 5.46 -11.32
C ALA A 118 10.87 5.09 -10.56
N PRO A 119 11.93 4.60 -11.25
CA PRO A 119 13.25 4.42 -10.65
C PRO A 119 13.78 5.74 -10.07
N CYS A 120 14.12 5.73 -8.78
CA CYS A 120 14.63 6.90 -8.07
C CYS A 120 16.14 6.82 -7.87
N TYR A 121 16.63 5.73 -7.28
CA TYR A 121 18.05 5.57 -6.93
C TYR A 121 18.42 4.09 -6.71
N GLU A 122 19.69 3.75 -6.90
CA GLU A 122 20.25 2.45 -6.51
C GLU A 122 21.40 2.66 -5.51
N PHE A 123 21.23 2.15 -4.30
CA PHE A 123 22.25 2.24 -3.25
C PHE A 123 22.93 0.88 -3.07
N ARG A 124 24.22 0.78 -3.40
CA ARG A 124 24.97 -0.49 -3.28
C ARG A 124 25.12 -0.93 -1.82
N HIS A 125 25.06 -2.24 -1.59
CA HIS A 125 25.22 -2.78 -0.23
C HIS A 125 26.57 -2.41 0.37
N ARG A 126 26.53 -1.74 1.53
CA ARG A 126 27.72 -1.51 2.38
C ARG A 126 27.72 -2.39 3.63
N ILE A 127 26.56 -2.96 3.96
CA ILE A 127 26.34 -3.97 4.99
C ILE A 127 25.53 -5.09 4.34
N PRO A 128 25.81 -6.37 4.59
CA PRO A 128 24.99 -7.47 4.11
C PRO A 128 23.51 -7.26 4.47
N PRO A 129 22.58 -7.32 3.50
CA PRO A 129 21.17 -7.03 3.75
C PRO A 129 20.51 -8.01 4.74
N GLU A 130 21.06 -9.21 4.91
CA GLU A 130 20.60 -10.22 5.87
C GLU A 130 20.78 -9.76 7.32
N ARG A 131 21.64 -8.77 7.57
CA ARG A 131 21.81 -8.18 8.90
C ARG A 131 20.68 -7.24 9.28
N VAL A 132 19.87 -6.77 8.32
CA VAL A 132 18.76 -5.85 8.58
C VAL A 132 17.65 -6.59 9.33
N GLN A 133 17.23 -6.02 10.45
CA GLN A 133 16.19 -6.58 11.32
C GLN A 133 14.97 -5.66 11.44
N VAL A 134 15.16 -4.35 11.29
CA VAL A 134 14.14 -3.34 11.57
C VAL A 134 14.14 -2.29 10.47
N VAL A 135 12.96 -1.97 9.93
CA VAL A 135 12.76 -0.77 9.13
C VAL A 135 12.16 0.30 10.02
N ASP A 136 12.90 1.38 10.24
CA ASP A 136 12.53 2.52 11.07
C ASP A 136 12.20 3.73 10.18
N VAL A 137 11.06 4.37 10.43
CA VAL A 137 10.58 5.52 9.67
C VAL A 137 10.31 6.67 10.64
N ASP A 138 10.91 7.82 10.39
CA ASP A 138 10.87 8.96 11.31
C ASP A 138 10.94 10.30 10.56
N GLY A 139 10.57 11.39 11.24
CA GLY A 139 10.53 12.75 10.70
C GLY A 139 9.14 13.18 10.21
N ASP A 140 9.12 14.19 9.34
CA ASP A 140 7.90 14.86 8.88
C ASP A 140 7.22 14.06 7.75
N LEU A 141 6.62 12.92 8.13
CA LEU A 141 5.91 12.00 7.23
C LEU A 141 4.67 11.41 7.90
N GLU A 142 3.53 11.47 7.21
CA GLU A 142 2.35 10.69 7.57
C GLU A 142 2.38 9.33 6.82
N LEU A 143 2.73 8.27 7.53
CA LEU A 143 2.82 6.93 6.97
C LEU A 143 1.43 6.29 6.88
N GLN A 144 0.89 6.15 5.67
CA GLN A 144 -0.43 5.53 5.47
C GLN A 144 -0.38 3.99 5.48
N SER A 145 0.66 3.42 4.86
CA SER A 145 0.88 1.97 4.89
C SER A 145 2.36 1.64 4.73
N LEU A 146 2.79 0.55 5.36
CA LEU A 146 4.09 -0.08 5.12
C LEU A 146 3.82 -1.55 4.83
N ASN A 147 4.16 -1.98 3.62
CA ASN A 147 4.01 -3.37 3.19
C ASN A 147 5.39 -3.99 3.02
N VAL A 148 5.68 -5.05 3.78
CA VAL A 148 6.90 -5.84 3.62
C VAL A 148 6.55 -7.07 2.80
N MET A 149 7.08 -7.17 1.58
CA MET A 149 6.90 -8.34 0.73
C MET A 149 8.10 -9.28 0.92
N GLY A 150 7.88 -10.44 1.53
CA GLY A 150 8.92 -11.45 1.74
C GLY A 150 9.26 -12.19 0.44
N GLY A 151 10.54 -12.20 0.04
CA GLY A 151 11.04 -13.01 -1.06
C GLY A 151 11.18 -14.48 -0.65
N GLY A 152 10.26 -15.32 -1.12
CA GLY A 152 10.43 -16.78 -1.05
C GLY A 152 11.41 -17.23 -2.14
N THR A 153 12.51 -17.88 -1.74
CA THR A 153 13.39 -18.63 -2.62
C THR A 153 12.63 -19.76 -3.31
N MET A 154 12.59 -19.81 -4.64
CA MET A 154 12.76 -21.04 -5.43
C MET A 154 13.09 -20.69 -6.90
N GLY A 155 14.08 -21.40 -7.45
CA GLY A 155 14.74 -21.08 -8.70
C GLY A 155 13.91 -21.28 -9.96
N GLY A 156 14.32 -20.55 -11.00
CA GLY A 156 13.83 -20.65 -12.35
C GLY A 156 13.94 -19.31 -13.06
N GLY A 157 14.87 -19.21 -14.01
CA GLY A 157 14.94 -18.23 -15.10
C GLY A 157 14.56 -16.78 -14.82
N VAL A 158 15.53 -15.87 -15.02
CA VAL A 158 15.35 -14.43 -15.10
C VAL A 158 14.06 -14.08 -15.87
N SER A 159 13.00 -13.80 -15.11
CA SER A 159 11.91 -12.94 -15.55
C SER A 159 12.08 -11.67 -14.74
N ASP A 160 12.44 -10.64 -15.48
CA ASP A 160 12.48 -9.24 -15.11
C ASP A 160 11.33 -8.91 -14.13
N TRP A 161 11.68 -8.34 -12.98
CA TRP A 161 10.80 -7.89 -11.89
C TRP A 161 10.21 -8.96 -10.95
N GLY A 162 10.85 -9.10 -9.79
CA GLY A 162 10.28 -9.70 -8.55
C GLY A 162 9.11 -8.91 -7.93
N VAL A 163 8.26 -8.33 -8.78
CA VAL A 163 6.86 -7.93 -8.54
C VAL A 163 5.98 -8.83 -9.43
N GLY A 164 6.33 -10.12 -9.49
CA GLY A 164 5.69 -11.10 -10.35
C GLY A 164 4.31 -11.45 -9.83
N GLY A 165 3.28 -10.77 -10.34
CA GLY A 165 1.90 -11.19 -10.19
C GLY A 165 0.87 -10.08 -9.96
N ARG A 166 1.23 -8.79 -9.93
CA ARG A 166 0.25 -7.70 -9.69
C ARG A 166 0.32 -6.55 -10.70
N THR A 167 0.85 -6.82 -11.89
CA THR A 167 0.82 -5.85 -12.99
C THR A 167 -0.61 -5.67 -13.50
N VAL A 168 -0.97 -4.44 -13.87
CA VAL A 168 -2.27 -4.11 -14.45
C VAL A 168 -2.13 -4.15 -15.98
N PRO A 169 -2.97 -4.87 -16.73
CA PRO A 169 -4.18 -5.57 -16.28
C PRO A 169 -3.88 -6.81 -15.43
N TYR A 170 -4.57 -6.89 -14.29
CA TYR A 170 -4.44 -7.99 -13.33
C TYR A 170 -5.64 -8.91 -13.46
N VAL A 171 -5.38 -10.22 -13.57
CA VAL A 171 -6.43 -11.25 -13.61
C VAL A 171 -6.11 -12.32 -12.59
N ALA A 172 -7.10 -12.71 -11.81
CA ALA A 172 -6.99 -13.80 -10.86
C ALA A 172 -8.24 -14.66 -10.85
N ASN A 173 -8.06 -15.97 -10.71
CA ASN A 173 -9.16 -16.92 -10.63
C ASN A 173 -9.49 -17.23 -9.18
N PHE A 174 -10.77 -17.44 -8.90
CA PHE A 174 -11.29 -18.01 -7.66
C PHE A 174 -11.55 -19.50 -7.90
N PRO A 175 -10.67 -20.43 -7.47
CA PRO A 175 -10.96 -21.86 -7.61
C PRO A 175 -12.28 -22.20 -6.91
N GLY A 176 -13.23 -22.79 -7.64
CA GLY A 176 -14.57 -23.09 -7.15
C GLY A 176 -15.51 -21.89 -7.02
N GLY A 177 -15.11 -20.72 -7.55
CA GLY A 177 -15.90 -19.50 -7.57
C GLY A 177 -15.96 -18.73 -6.25
N LEU A 178 -16.89 -17.77 -6.16
CA LEU A 178 -17.18 -17.03 -4.94
C LEU A 178 -18.11 -17.82 -4.02
N THR A 179 -17.77 -17.84 -2.73
CA THR A 179 -18.65 -18.36 -1.69
C THR A 179 -19.28 -17.23 -0.89
N SER A 180 -20.41 -17.51 -0.26
CA SER A 180 -21.01 -16.56 0.67
C SER A 180 -20.02 -16.23 1.79
N LYS A 181 -19.97 -14.95 2.15
CA LYS A 181 -19.04 -14.33 3.10
C LYS A 181 -17.59 -14.21 2.63
N LYS A 182 -17.22 -14.75 1.46
CA LYS A 182 -15.88 -14.54 0.89
C LYS A 182 -15.62 -13.04 0.71
N THR A 183 -14.43 -12.60 1.13
CA THR A 183 -14.04 -11.20 1.07
C THR A 183 -12.80 -11.09 0.19
N VAL A 184 -12.91 -10.27 -0.85
CA VAL A 184 -11.80 -9.91 -1.71
C VAL A 184 -11.29 -8.55 -1.28
N VAL A 185 -10.00 -8.45 -0.99
CA VAL A 185 -9.33 -7.21 -0.60
C VAL A 185 -8.45 -6.76 -1.75
N VAL A 186 -8.63 -5.52 -2.19
CA VAL A 186 -7.81 -4.87 -3.21
C VAL A 186 -7.27 -3.59 -2.60
N LYS A 187 -5.95 -3.48 -2.51
CA LYS A 187 -5.29 -2.25 -2.08
C LYS A 187 -4.35 -1.75 -3.14
N GLY A 188 -4.33 -0.45 -3.34
CA GLY A 188 -3.53 0.15 -4.39
C GLY A 188 -3.52 1.65 -4.31
N PHE A 189 -2.96 2.23 -5.35
CA PHE A 189 -2.76 3.66 -5.50
C PHE A 189 -3.34 4.11 -6.83
N VAL A 190 -4.02 5.25 -6.82
CA VAL A 190 -4.51 5.91 -8.04
C VAL A 190 -3.42 6.89 -8.52
N PRO A 191 -2.78 6.69 -9.67
CA PRO A 191 -1.75 7.59 -10.17
C PRO A 191 -2.21 9.05 -10.31
N GLN A 192 -1.26 9.98 -10.18
CA GLN A 192 -1.47 11.36 -10.63
C GLN A 192 -1.77 11.37 -12.13
N GLY A 193 -2.86 12.03 -12.54
CA GLY A 193 -3.32 12.05 -13.93
C GLY A 193 -4.19 10.85 -14.36
N ALA A 194 -4.52 9.93 -13.45
CA ALA A 194 -5.43 8.82 -13.73
C ALA A 194 -6.80 9.34 -14.23
N LYS A 195 -7.32 8.72 -15.30
CA LYS A 195 -8.63 9.02 -15.88
C LYS A 195 -9.68 8.07 -15.34
N SER A 196 -9.41 6.77 -15.37
CA SER A 196 -10.32 5.75 -14.86
C SER A 196 -9.64 4.40 -14.70
N PHE A 197 -10.15 3.59 -13.79
CA PHE A 197 -9.82 2.17 -13.70
C PHE A 197 -11.07 1.35 -13.38
N CYS A 198 -11.00 0.03 -13.48
CA CYS A 198 -12.10 -0.86 -13.13
C CYS A 198 -11.65 -2.08 -12.33
N ILE A 199 -12.56 -2.58 -11.50
CA ILE A 199 -12.47 -3.84 -10.77
C ILE A 199 -13.72 -4.65 -11.15
N ASN A 200 -13.51 -5.78 -11.81
CA ASN A 200 -14.55 -6.62 -12.39
C ASN A 200 -14.57 -7.98 -11.70
N PHE A 201 -15.76 -8.39 -11.29
CA PHE A 201 -16.07 -9.76 -10.88
C PHE A 201 -16.85 -10.43 -12.02
N LYS A 202 -16.23 -11.44 -12.63
CA LYS A 202 -16.65 -12.04 -13.90
C LYS A 202 -16.92 -13.53 -13.76
N MET A 203 -17.64 -14.05 -14.74
CA MET A 203 -17.64 -15.47 -15.04
C MET A 203 -16.61 -15.70 -16.16
N GLY A 204 -15.51 -16.37 -15.86
CA GLY A 204 -14.35 -16.53 -16.74
C GLY A 204 -14.66 -17.28 -18.05
N TYR A 205 -15.71 -18.10 -18.05
CA TYR A 205 -16.19 -18.79 -19.26
C TYR A 205 -17.07 -17.92 -20.17
N SER A 206 -17.47 -16.71 -19.74
CA SER A 206 -18.26 -15.78 -20.55
C SER A 206 -17.67 -14.36 -20.54
N LYS A 207 -18.32 -13.43 -21.25
CA LYS A 207 -17.97 -12.00 -21.21
C LYS A 207 -18.73 -11.23 -20.13
N ASP A 208 -19.56 -11.92 -19.37
CA ASP A 208 -20.42 -11.28 -18.39
C ASP A 208 -19.62 -10.78 -17.19
N ILE A 209 -20.05 -9.63 -16.67
CA ILE A 209 -19.50 -8.99 -15.50
C ILE A 209 -20.64 -8.88 -14.49
N ALA A 210 -20.58 -9.70 -13.44
CA ALA A 210 -21.57 -9.71 -12.38
C ALA A 210 -21.52 -8.42 -11.56
N LEU A 211 -20.32 -7.91 -11.28
CA LEU A 211 -20.10 -6.62 -10.63
C LEU A 211 -18.92 -5.90 -11.32
N HIS A 212 -19.21 -4.76 -11.92
CA HIS A 212 -18.25 -3.79 -12.44
C HIS A 212 -18.19 -2.63 -11.47
N ILE A 213 -17.01 -2.33 -10.93
CA ILE A 213 -16.74 -1.12 -10.14
C ILE A 213 -15.79 -0.26 -10.96
N ASN A 214 -16.19 0.96 -11.31
CA ASN A 214 -15.43 1.84 -12.19
C ASN A 214 -15.34 3.26 -11.64
N PRO A 215 -14.28 3.56 -10.88
CA PRO A 215 -13.91 4.93 -10.56
C PRO A 215 -13.52 5.68 -11.84
N ARG A 216 -14.26 6.75 -12.14
CA ARG A 216 -14.00 7.68 -13.24
C ARG A 216 -13.56 8.99 -12.62
N LEU A 217 -12.24 9.21 -12.57
CA LEU A 217 -11.64 10.31 -11.81
C LEU A 217 -11.91 11.67 -12.45
N ASN A 218 -12.05 11.72 -13.78
CA ASN A 218 -12.45 12.90 -14.54
C ASN A 218 -13.88 13.37 -14.20
N GLU A 219 -14.82 12.45 -14.06
CA GLU A 219 -16.21 12.71 -13.65
C GLU A 219 -16.36 12.81 -12.12
N ARG A 220 -15.32 12.40 -11.37
CA ARG A 220 -15.32 12.26 -9.90
C ARG A 220 -16.43 11.34 -9.36
N VAL A 221 -16.83 10.34 -10.15
CA VAL A 221 -17.85 9.35 -9.76
C VAL A 221 -17.26 7.94 -9.68
N VAL A 222 -17.96 7.06 -8.98
CA VAL A 222 -17.72 5.61 -9.03
C VAL A 222 -18.96 4.95 -9.58
N VAL A 223 -18.88 4.48 -10.83
CA VAL A 223 -19.97 3.78 -11.48
C VAL A 223 -19.95 2.31 -11.06
N ARG A 224 -21.11 1.77 -10.70
CA ARG A 224 -21.29 0.33 -10.54
C ARG A 224 -22.35 -0.18 -11.50
N ASN A 225 -22.10 -1.32 -12.11
CA ASN A 225 -23.03 -1.93 -13.05
C ASN A 225 -22.77 -3.43 -13.21
N SER A 226 -23.60 -4.09 -14.02
CA SER A 226 -23.40 -5.45 -14.51
C SER A 226 -23.49 -5.44 -16.03
N LEU A 227 -22.62 -6.21 -16.68
CA LEU A 227 -22.70 -6.52 -18.10
C LEU A 227 -23.21 -7.95 -18.21
N LEU A 228 -24.45 -8.14 -18.66
CA LEU A 228 -25.06 -9.48 -18.75
C LEU A 228 -25.61 -9.66 -20.16
N ASN A 229 -25.32 -10.82 -20.79
CA ASN A 229 -25.72 -11.13 -22.16
C ASN A 229 -25.28 -10.04 -23.16
N GLY A 230 -24.09 -9.47 -22.94
CA GLY A 230 -23.52 -8.42 -23.78
C GLY A 230 -24.14 -7.03 -23.62
N GLN A 231 -25.04 -6.82 -22.65
CA GLN A 231 -25.68 -5.53 -22.39
C GLN A 231 -25.39 -5.00 -20.99
N TRP A 232 -25.04 -3.72 -20.91
CA TRP A 232 -24.90 -3.02 -19.65
C TRP A 232 -26.30 -2.73 -19.07
N GLY A 233 -26.46 -2.96 -17.76
CA GLY A 233 -27.67 -2.59 -17.04
C GLY A 233 -27.72 -1.10 -16.68
N ALA A 234 -28.62 -0.75 -15.76
CA ALA A 234 -28.69 0.59 -15.18
C ALA A 234 -27.47 0.87 -14.29
N GLU A 235 -26.83 2.04 -14.46
CA GLU A 235 -25.70 2.44 -13.62
C GLU A 235 -26.16 2.85 -12.21
N GLU A 236 -25.38 2.46 -11.20
CA GLU A 236 -25.48 2.98 -9.84
C GLU A 236 -24.29 3.92 -9.59
N ARG A 237 -24.58 5.19 -9.26
CA ARG A 237 -23.56 6.25 -9.12
C ARG A 237 -23.50 6.87 -7.73
N ALA A 238 -24.61 6.87 -6.98
CA ALA A 238 -24.68 7.49 -5.66
C ALA A 238 -23.69 6.87 -4.67
N LEU A 239 -22.94 7.71 -3.96
CA LEU A 239 -22.02 7.34 -2.88
C LEU A 239 -22.05 8.41 -1.79
N PRO A 240 -21.82 8.03 -0.52
CA PRO A 240 -21.64 9.01 0.55
C PRO A 240 -20.36 9.84 0.36
N GLN A 241 -19.28 9.20 -0.11
CA GLN A 241 -18.00 9.82 -0.42
C GLN A 241 -17.29 9.01 -1.51
N ASN A 242 -16.56 9.67 -2.42
CA ASN A 242 -15.68 8.98 -3.36
C ASN A 242 -14.28 8.78 -2.74
N PRO A 243 -13.84 7.53 -2.49
CA PRO A 243 -12.55 7.24 -1.85
C PRO A 243 -11.39 7.19 -2.86
N PHE A 244 -11.65 7.34 -4.16
CA PHE A 244 -10.63 7.25 -5.20
C PHE A 244 -10.33 8.65 -5.73
N GLN A 245 -9.16 9.17 -5.40
CA GLN A 245 -8.67 10.45 -5.92
C GLN A 245 -7.26 10.27 -6.51
N PRO A 246 -6.89 11.03 -7.56
CA PRO A 246 -5.53 11.01 -8.09
C PRO A 246 -4.50 11.29 -6.99
N GLY A 247 -3.49 10.42 -6.91
CA GLY A 247 -2.49 10.46 -5.86
C GLY A 247 -2.92 9.84 -4.52
N GLN A 248 -4.07 9.19 -4.41
CA GLN A 248 -4.49 8.56 -3.15
C GLN A 248 -4.30 7.04 -3.15
N TYR A 249 -3.88 6.54 -1.99
CA TYR A 249 -3.95 5.13 -1.64
C TYR A 249 -5.39 4.76 -1.27
N PHE A 250 -5.77 3.51 -1.56
CA PHE A 250 -7.05 2.96 -1.14
C PHE A 250 -6.89 1.52 -0.60
N ASP A 251 -7.73 1.18 0.37
CA ASP A 251 -7.98 -0.18 0.84
C ASP A 251 -9.45 -0.53 0.60
N LEU A 252 -9.71 -1.39 -0.38
CA LEU A 252 -11.06 -1.79 -0.77
C LEU A 252 -11.33 -3.23 -0.34
N SER A 253 -12.36 -3.44 0.47
CA SER A 253 -12.85 -4.77 0.87
C SER A 253 -14.22 -5.02 0.25
N ILE A 254 -14.30 -6.04 -0.62
CA ILE A 254 -15.52 -6.48 -1.32
C ILE A 254 -15.97 -7.82 -0.75
N ARG A 255 -17.04 -7.80 0.05
CA ARG A 255 -17.60 -9.01 0.65
C ARG A 255 -18.79 -9.52 -0.17
N CYS A 256 -18.72 -10.75 -0.65
CA CYS A 256 -19.83 -11.43 -1.30
C CYS A 256 -20.82 -11.94 -0.25
N GLY A 257 -22.05 -11.43 -0.25
CA GLY A 257 -23.17 -11.96 0.55
C GLY A 257 -24.12 -12.80 -0.30
N ASN A 258 -25.16 -13.37 0.33
CA ASN A 258 -26.14 -14.21 -0.37
C ASN A 258 -26.98 -13.47 -1.42
N GLY A 259 -27.22 -12.16 -1.23
CA GLY A 259 -28.08 -11.37 -2.13
C GLY A 259 -27.43 -10.09 -2.67
N ARG A 260 -26.24 -9.76 -2.18
CA ARG A 260 -25.53 -8.52 -2.56
C ARG A 260 -24.06 -8.58 -2.21
N PHE A 261 -23.27 -7.77 -2.89
CA PHE A 261 -21.95 -7.37 -2.43
C PHE A 261 -22.06 -6.25 -1.39
N LYS A 262 -21.21 -6.31 -0.37
CA LYS A 262 -21.00 -5.22 0.58
C LYS A 262 -19.57 -4.70 0.41
N VAL A 263 -19.42 -3.43 0.11
CA VAL A 263 -18.13 -2.83 -0.23
C VAL A 263 -17.76 -1.79 0.80
N PHE A 264 -16.52 -1.87 1.29
CA PHE A 264 -15.93 -0.96 2.26
C PHE A 264 -14.67 -0.35 1.67
N ALA A 265 -14.47 0.95 1.86
CA ALA A 265 -13.23 1.64 1.51
C ALA A 265 -12.60 2.22 2.77
N ASN A 266 -11.31 1.97 2.97
CA ASN A 266 -10.53 2.43 4.12
C ASN A 266 -11.22 2.08 5.46
N GLY A 267 -11.79 0.87 5.54
CA GLY A 267 -12.51 0.37 6.71
C GLY A 267 -13.92 0.91 6.91
N GLN A 268 -14.39 1.86 6.09
CA GLN A 268 -15.72 2.45 6.18
C GLN A 268 -16.68 1.87 5.13
N PRO A 269 -17.98 1.68 5.45
CA PRO A 269 -18.97 1.27 4.46
C PRO A 269 -19.03 2.26 3.29
N LEU A 270 -18.93 1.75 2.07
CA LEU A 270 -18.97 2.57 0.86
C LEU A 270 -20.29 2.41 0.11
N PHE A 271 -20.63 1.17 -0.29
CA PHE A 271 -21.90 0.85 -0.92
C PHE A 271 -22.26 -0.64 -0.80
N ASP A 272 -23.54 -0.91 -0.95
CA ASP A 272 -24.09 -2.24 -1.19
C ASP A 272 -24.46 -2.35 -2.69
N TYR A 273 -24.22 -3.51 -3.31
CA TYR A 273 -24.63 -3.76 -4.70
C TYR A 273 -25.42 -5.06 -4.80
N ASN A 274 -26.71 -4.96 -5.07
CA ASN A 274 -27.59 -6.12 -5.15
C ASN A 274 -27.20 -7.03 -6.32
N HIS A 275 -27.24 -8.35 -6.09
CA HIS A 275 -26.89 -9.33 -7.10
C HIS A 275 -27.90 -9.28 -8.25
N ARG A 276 -27.45 -8.75 -9.40
CA ARG A 276 -28.20 -8.84 -10.67
C ARG A 276 -28.02 -10.21 -11.32
N PHE A 277 -26.86 -10.82 -11.11
CA PHE A 277 -26.58 -12.21 -11.43
C PHE A 277 -26.73 -13.06 -10.17
N ARG A 278 -27.77 -13.91 -10.11
CA ARG A 278 -28.15 -14.63 -8.89
C ARG A 278 -27.24 -15.81 -8.55
N GLU A 279 -26.66 -16.45 -9.55
CA GLU A 279 -25.77 -17.61 -9.37
C GLU A 279 -24.35 -17.15 -9.02
N PHE A 280 -24.21 -16.33 -7.96
CA PHE A 280 -22.94 -15.69 -7.59
C PHE A 280 -21.79 -16.70 -7.37
N GLN A 281 -22.08 -17.99 -7.14
CA GLN A 281 -21.06 -19.04 -7.08
C GLN A 281 -20.34 -19.29 -8.41
N LYS A 282 -20.93 -18.92 -9.55
CA LYS A 282 -20.30 -19.01 -10.87
C LYS A 282 -19.33 -17.86 -11.17
N ILE A 283 -19.25 -16.86 -10.29
CA ILE A 283 -18.27 -15.78 -10.40
C ILE A 283 -16.93 -16.35 -9.95
N ASP A 284 -16.00 -16.52 -10.88
CA ASP A 284 -14.74 -17.22 -10.70
C ASP A 284 -13.52 -16.41 -11.16
N THR A 285 -13.71 -15.17 -11.62
CA THR A 285 -12.61 -14.33 -12.08
C THR A 285 -12.69 -12.91 -11.51
N LEU A 286 -11.57 -12.43 -10.97
CA LEU A 286 -11.29 -11.02 -10.70
C LEU A 286 -10.46 -10.46 -11.85
N GLU A 287 -10.87 -9.33 -12.40
CA GLU A 287 -10.11 -8.59 -13.41
C GLU A 287 -10.01 -7.12 -12.98
N ILE A 288 -8.80 -6.57 -13.01
CA ILE A 288 -8.54 -5.17 -12.68
C ILE A 288 -7.77 -4.54 -13.85
N ASN A 289 -8.24 -3.40 -14.35
CA ASN A 289 -7.67 -2.73 -15.52
C ASN A 289 -7.74 -1.20 -15.39
N GLY A 290 -6.98 -0.49 -16.22
CA GLY A 290 -6.93 0.97 -16.27
C GLY A 290 -5.90 1.59 -15.33
N ASP A 291 -6.11 2.87 -15.00
CA ASP A 291 -5.12 3.72 -14.33
C ASP A 291 -5.06 3.46 -12.81
N VAL A 292 -4.45 2.34 -12.42
CA VAL A 292 -4.27 1.95 -11.01
C VAL A 292 -2.98 1.15 -10.82
N VAL A 293 -2.33 1.32 -9.67
CA VAL A 293 -1.19 0.51 -9.24
C VAL A 293 -1.64 -0.39 -8.09
N LEU A 294 -1.39 -1.70 -8.20
CA LEU A 294 -1.82 -2.67 -7.20
C LEU A 294 -0.70 -2.99 -6.22
N SER A 295 -0.94 -2.71 -4.94
CA SER A 295 -0.03 -3.07 -3.85
C SER A 295 -0.38 -4.43 -3.23
N TYR A 296 -1.67 -4.78 -3.16
CA TYR A 296 -2.16 -5.97 -2.47
C TYR A 296 -3.47 -6.47 -3.07
N VAL A 297 -3.56 -7.77 -3.30
CA VAL A 297 -4.81 -8.46 -3.65
C VAL A 297 -4.87 -9.77 -2.86
N GLN A 298 -6.01 -10.03 -2.20
CA GLN A 298 -6.27 -11.26 -1.45
C GLN A 298 -7.73 -11.68 -1.64
N PHE A 299 -7.97 -12.99 -1.74
CA PHE A 299 -9.30 -13.60 -1.85
C PHE A 299 -9.29 -15.04 -1.34
#